data_AF-A0A520C209-F1
#
_entry.id   AF-A0A520C209-F1
#
_cell.length_a   1.000
_cell.length_b   1.000
_cell.length_c   1.000
_cell.angle_alpha   90.00
_cell.angle_beta   90.00
_cell.angle_gamma   90.00
#
_symmetry.space_group_name_H-M   'P 1'
#
loop_
_entity.id
_entity.type
_entity.pdbx_description
1 polymer ?
#
loop_
_entity_poly.entity_id
_entity_poly.type
_entity_poly.pdbx_seq_one_letter_code
_entity_poly.pdbx_strand_id
1 'polypeptide(L)'
;MATGGVYVGGDSFDSAFMWEKGTPYFGKNTIYEATPGKPLNVPKSLFANICTWDKMNFFNGLRIQKDIEDYYYYSGNDPLFKNLITLIDQNLGYSVFQAIEKTKIELSSKNQSKFRYQKSAIDINEEVSLETYGDIISKDVTRISNYLDEFLITNNLDPKDIDSLFLTGGTSMVKAIQDLFKSRFPHLKINSGDNFKSVAKGLAYSGYLFED
;
A
#
# COMPACT_ATOMS: atom_id res chain seq x y z
N MET A 1 -6.22 26.91 -16.92
CA MET A 1 -5.57 25.64 -16.50
C MET A 1 -6.03 25.36 -15.08
N ALA A 2 -6.55 24.17 -14.80
CA ALA A 2 -6.92 23.73 -13.46
C ALA A 2 -5.95 22.64 -13.02
N THR A 3 -5.50 22.67 -11.76
CA THR A 3 -4.53 21.71 -11.21
C THR A 3 -4.94 21.31 -9.81
N GLY A 4 -4.73 20.04 -9.47
CA GLY A 4 -5.06 19.52 -8.15
C GLY A 4 -4.58 18.08 -7.99
N GLY A 5 -4.67 17.56 -6.77
CA GLY A 5 -4.41 16.16 -6.46
C GLY A 5 -4.88 15.76 -5.06
N VAL A 6 -4.94 14.45 -4.84
CA VAL A 6 -5.11 13.83 -3.53
C VAL A 6 -3.87 13.00 -3.22
N TYR A 7 -3.39 13.06 -1.98
CA TYR A 7 -2.22 12.29 -1.54
C TYR A 7 -2.59 10.82 -1.30
N VAL A 8 -2.80 10.08 -2.40
CA VAL A 8 -3.07 8.64 -2.45
C VAL A 8 -2.25 8.05 -3.60
N GLY A 9 -1.46 7.02 -3.31
CA GLY A 9 -0.50 6.46 -4.28
C GLY A 9 -0.05 5.04 -3.93
N GLY A 10 1.06 4.61 -4.55
CA GLY A 10 1.60 3.25 -4.39
C GLY A 10 1.81 2.85 -2.93
N ASP A 11 2.45 3.72 -2.15
CA ASP A 11 2.71 3.50 -0.73
C ASP A 11 1.43 3.30 0.09
N SER A 12 0.33 3.99 -0.26
CA SER A 12 -0.97 3.82 0.42
C SER A 12 -1.53 2.42 0.16
N PHE A 13 -1.43 1.93 -1.08
CA PHE A 13 -1.93 0.61 -1.45
C PHE A 13 -1.09 -0.50 -0.81
N ASP A 14 0.22 -0.31 -0.76
CA ASP A 14 1.12 -1.26 -0.10
C ASP A 14 0.94 -1.25 1.41
N SER A 15 0.65 -0.08 2.00
CA SER A 15 0.32 0.06 3.42
C SER A 15 -1.00 -0.65 3.75
N ALA A 16 -2.03 -0.50 2.92
CA ALA A 16 -3.31 -1.18 3.07
C ALA A 16 -3.14 -2.71 2.92
N PHE A 17 -2.33 -3.16 1.96
CA PHE A 17 -1.99 -4.57 1.79
C PHE A 17 -1.21 -5.10 3.00
N MET A 18 -0.19 -4.38 3.45
CA MET A 18 0.59 -4.73 4.64
C MET A 18 -0.35 -4.84 5.84
N TRP A 19 -1.28 -3.90 6.02
CA TRP A 19 -2.26 -3.95 7.09
C TRP A 19 -3.15 -5.20 7.03
N GLU A 20 -3.75 -5.50 5.88
CA GLU A 20 -4.72 -6.60 5.79
C GLU A 20 -4.08 -7.99 5.68
N LYS A 21 -3.02 -8.13 4.87
CA LYS A 21 -2.38 -9.42 4.57
C LYS A 21 -1.02 -9.61 5.24
N GLY A 22 -0.28 -8.53 5.52
CA GLY A 22 1.04 -8.61 6.16
C GLY A 22 0.99 -8.75 7.68
N THR A 23 0.41 -7.77 8.39
CA THR A 23 0.38 -7.70 9.85
C THR A 23 -0.19 -8.93 10.57
N PRO A 24 -1.12 -9.74 10.01
CA PRO A 24 -1.49 -11.02 10.64
C PRO A 24 -0.30 -11.95 10.88
N TYR A 25 0.68 -12.00 9.96
CA TYR A 25 1.91 -12.79 10.11
C TYR A 25 2.89 -12.24 11.15
N PHE A 26 2.63 -11.02 11.64
CA PHE A 26 3.39 -10.32 12.66
C PHE A 26 2.62 -10.22 13.98
N GLY A 27 1.48 -10.89 14.11
CA GLY A 27 0.72 -10.96 15.37
C GLY A 27 -0.36 -9.88 15.54
N LYS A 28 -0.90 -9.27 14.47
CA LYS A 28 -2.01 -8.28 14.57
C LYS A 28 -3.18 -8.74 15.45
N ASN A 29 -3.43 -10.05 15.48
CA ASN A 29 -4.52 -10.67 16.21
C ASN A 29 -4.06 -11.41 17.48
N THR A 30 -2.80 -11.21 17.89
CA THR A 30 -2.25 -11.82 19.10
C THR A 30 -2.96 -11.30 20.33
N ILE A 31 -3.30 -12.23 21.21
CA ILE A 31 -3.86 -11.96 22.53
C ILE A 31 -2.75 -12.11 23.55
N TYR A 32 -2.69 -11.21 24.53
CA TYR A 32 -1.78 -11.29 25.66
C TYR A 32 -2.55 -11.24 26.98
N GLU A 33 -1.99 -11.85 28.01
CA GLU A 33 -2.58 -11.94 29.34
C GLU A 33 -1.56 -11.49 30.40
N ALA A 34 -1.49 -10.18 30.65
CA ALA A 34 -0.62 -9.63 31.70
C ALA A 34 -1.19 -9.83 33.12
N THR A 35 -2.50 -10.01 33.25
CA THR A 35 -3.19 -10.31 34.52
C THR A 35 -3.98 -11.61 34.35
N PRO A 36 -3.82 -12.59 35.26
CA PRO A 36 -4.54 -13.86 35.19
C PRO A 36 -6.05 -13.67 35.03
N GLY A 37 -6.63 -14.35 34.04
CA GLY A 37 -8.05 -14.31 33.69
C GLY A 37 -8.51 -13.08 32.89
N LYS A 38 -7.59 -12.23 32.39
CA LYS A 38 -7.93 -11.01 31.64
C LYS A 38 -7.18 -10.93 30.30
N PRO A 39 -7.57 -11.73 29.29
CA PRO A 39 -6.98 -11.65 27.96
C PRO A 39 -7.33 -10.34 27.26
N LEU A 40 -6.34 -9.72 26.61
CA LEU A 40 -6.49 -8.49 25.83
C LEU A 40 -5.80 -8.65 24.47
N ASN A 41 -6.28 -7.91 23.46
CA ASN A 41 -5.58 -7.84 22.18
C ASN A 41 -4.38 -6.90 22.30
N VAL A 42 -3.28 -7.25 21.64
CA VAL A 42 -2.16 -6.31 21.47
C VAL A 42 -2.68 -5.04 20.76
N PRO A 43 -2.27 -3.83 21.19
CA PRO A 43 -2.76 -2.60 20.58
C PRO A 43 -2.52 -2.52 19.08
N LYS A 44 -3.60 -2.24 18.33
CA LYS A 44 -3.57 -2.07 16.87
C LYS A 44 -2.59 -0.99 16.38
N SER A 45 -2.33 0.02 17.22
CA SER A 45 -1.36 1.09 16.93
C SER A 45 0.06 0.55 16.74
N LEU A 46 0.43 -0.55 17.40
CA LEU A 46 1.71 -1.20 17.21
C LEU A 46 1.87 -1.64 15.74
N PHE A 47 0.84 -2.29 15.19
CA PHE A 47 0.88 -2.78 13.82
C PHE A 47 0.71 -1.68 12.77
N ALA A 48 0.08 -0.56 13.13
CA ALA A 48 -0.03 0.58 12.22
C ALA A 48 1.36 1.16 11.87
N ASN A 49 2.32 1.12 12.80
CA ASN A 49 3.68 1.64 12.58
C ASN A 49 4.51 0.76 11.64
N ILE A 50 4.21 -0.53 11.49
CA ILE A 50 4.88 -1.41 10.51
C ILE A 50 4.23 -1.39 9.13
N CYS A 51 3.10 -0.69 8.98
CA CYS A 51 2.44 -0.53 7.68
C CYS A 51 3.10 0.56 6.82
N THR A 52 4.13 1.23 7.31
CA THR A 52 4.97 2.10 6.47
C THR A 52 6.42 1.83 6.84
N TRP A 53 7.25 1.49 5.84
CA TRP A 53 8.61 1.02 6.09
C TRP A 53 9.51 2.09 6.74
N ASP A 54 9.30 3.37 6.42
CA ASP A 54 10.01 4.52 6.99
C ASP A 54 9.70 4.72 8.48
N LYS A 55 8.49 4.37 8.90
CA LYS A 55 8.02 4.40 10.30
C LYS A 55 8.54 3.25 11.15
N MET A 56 9.18 2.23 10.56
CA MET A 56 9.74 1.14 11.36
C MET A 56 10.91 1.58 12.26
N ASN A 57 11.53 2.72 11.97
CA ASN A 57 12.54 3.32 12.83
C ASN A 57 12.01 3.71 14.23
N PHE A 58 10.69 3.91 14.38
CA PHE A 58 10.08 4.22 15.68
C PHE A 58 10.23 3.08 16.70
N PHE A 59 10.49 1.85 16.24
CA PHE A 59 10.68 0.69 17.11
C PHE A 59 12.04 0.63 17.80
N ASN A 60 12.98 1.53 17.46
CA ASN A 60 14.30 1.59 18.09
C ASN A 60 14.29 2.21 19.50
N GLY A 61 13.14 2.74 19.96
CA GLY A 61 13.01 3.29 21.30
C GLY A 61 12.94 2.18 22.38
N LEU A 62 13.76 2.30 23.43
CA LEU A 62 13.83 1.35 24.54
C LEU A 62 12.46 1.01 25.15
N ARG A 63 11.55 1.98 25.22
CA ARG A 63 10.19 1.76 25.73
C ARG A 63 9.39 0.79 24.84
N ILE A 64 9.41 1.01 23.53
CA ILE A 64 8.67 0.17 22.58
C ILE A 64 9.26 -1.23 22.52
N GLN A 65 10.59 -1.35 22.59
CA GLN A 65 11.26 -2.66 22.67
C GLN A 65 10.79 -3.44 23.89
N LYS A 66 10.74 -2.80 25.06
CA LYS A 66 10.23 -3.42 26.28
C LYS A 66 8.75 -3.82 26.16
N ASP A 67 7.91 -2.94 25.62
CA ASP A 67 6.48 -3.24 25.42
C ASP A 67 6.31 -4.47 24.50
N ILE A 68 7.14 -4.60 23.45
CA ILE A 68 7.15 -5.76 22.55
C ILE A 68 7.57 -7.04 23.28
N GLU A 69 8.64 -7.00 24.08
CA GLU A 69 9.08 -8.15 24.87
C GLU A 69 8.00 -8.61 25.85
N ASP A 70 7.36 -7.67 26.54
CA ASP A 70 6.25 -7.94 27.46
C ASP A 70 5.07 -8.58 26.72
N TYR A 71 4.64 -8.02 25.58
CA TYR A 71 3.55 -8.61 24.78
C TYR A 71 3.90 -10.02 24.30
N TYR A 72 5.13 -10.26 23.85
CA TYR A 72 5.57 -11.57 23.43
C TYR A 72 5.49 -12.58 24.59
N TYR A 73 6.02 -12.24 25.76
CA TYR A 73 5.98 -13.11 26.92
C TYR A 73 4.55 -13.39 27.40
N TYR A 74 3.74 -12.35 27.57
CA TYR A 74 2.36 -12.46 28.04
C TYR A 74 1.40 -13.07 27.01
N SER A 75 1.79 -13.15 25.73
CA SER A 75 1.06 -13.91 24.71
C SER A 75 1.31 -15.42 24.76
N GLY A 76 2.15 -15.89 25.68
CA GLY A 76 2.59 -17.29 25.72
C GLY A 76 3.62 -17.60 24.63
N ASN A 77 4.45 -16.63 24.26
CA ASN A 77 5.46 -16.74 23.21
C ASN A 77 4.85 -17.02 21.82
N ASP A 78 3.83 -16.25 21.42
CA ASP A 78 3.18 -16.40 20.11
C ASP A 78 4.23 -16.33 18.97
N PRO A 79 4.33 -17.36 18.11
CA PRO A 79 5.31 -17.39 17.03
C PRO A 79 5.08 -16.31 15.97
N LEU A 80 3.83 -15.89 15.71
CA LEU A 80 3.53 -14.78 14.80
C LEU A 80 4.01 -13.46 15.40
N PHE A 81 3.89 -13.29 16.71
CA PHE A 81 4.44 -12.11 17.38
C PHE A 81 5.98 -12.14 17.41
N LYS A 82 6.60 -13.33 17.48
CA LYS A 82 8.06 -13.48 17.31
C LYS A 82 8.54 -13.04 15.92
N ASN A 83 7.71 -13.17 14.89
CA ASN A 83 8.01 -12.64 13.57
C ASN A 83 8.11 -11.10 13.57
N LEU A 84 7.31 -10.40 14.38
CA LEU A 84 7.41 -8.94 14.53
C LEU A 84 8.76 -8.54 15.12
N ILE A 85 9.20 -9.23 16.17
CA ILE A 85 10.53 -9.02 16.77
C ILE A 85 11.61 -9.23 15.70
N THR A 86 11.53 -10.34 14.96
CA THR A 86 12.48 -10.66 13.88
C THR A 86 12.47 -9.61 12.77
N LEU A 87 11.29 -9.10 12.41
CA LEU A 87 11.12 -8.05 11.38
C LEU A 87 11.87 -6.78 11.76
N ILE A 88 11.74 -6.36 13.04
CA ILE A 88 12.35 -5.15 13.59
C ILE A 88 13.86 -5.34 13.77
N ASP A 89 14.28 -6.36 14.52
CA ASP A 89 15.68 -6.59 14.87
C ASP A 89 16.60 -6.72 13.65
N GLN A 90 16.07 -7.32 12.58
CA GLN A 90 16.81 -7.57 11.36
C GLN A 90 16.50 -6.57 10.24
N ASN A 91 15.78 -5.49 10.54
CA ASN A 91 15.42 -4.43 9.59
C ASN A 91 14.81 -4.96 8.28
N LEU A 92 13.88 -5.91 8.39
CA LEU A 92 13.33 -6.66 7.26
C LEU A 92 12.13 -6.00 6.59
N GLY A 93 11.67 -4.87 7.13
CA GLY A 93 10.51 -4.12 6.64
C GLY A 93 10.51 -3.87 5.14
N TYR A 94 11.57 -3.24 4.65
CA TYR A 94 11.70 -2.93 3.23
C TYR A 94 11.58 -4.17 2.33
N SER A 95 12.21 -5.28 2.72
CA SER A 95 12.13 -6.52 1.94
C SER A 95 10.74 -7.17 1.94
N VAL A 96 9.94 -6.97 3.00
CA VAL A 96 8.52 -7.37 3.01
C VAL A 96 7.72 -6.48 2.04
N PHE A 97 7.94 -5.16 2.06
CA PHE A 97 7.31 -4.25 1.11
C PHE A 97 7.67 -4.56 -0.36
N GLN A 98 8.89 -5.01 -0.64
CA GLN A 98 9.25 -5.49 -1.98
C GLN A 98 8.43 -6.73 -2.41
N ALA A 99 8.13 -7.64 -1.48
CA ALA A 99 7.27 -8.80 -1.77
C ALA A 99 5.80 -8.38 -2.00
N ILE A 100 5.32 -7.36 -1.26
CA ILE A 100 4.00 -6.75 -1.47
C ILE A 100 3.93 -6.08 -2.84
N GLU A 101 4.91 -5.23 -3.17
CA GLU A 101 5.01 -4.54 -4.48
C GLU A 101 4.98 -5.54 -5.63
N LYS A 102 5.76 -6.63 -5.53
CA LYS A 102 5.76 -7.70 -6.52
C LYS A 102 4.38 -8.33 -6.68
N THR A 103 3.69 -8.60 -5.57
CA THR A 103 2.34 -9.18 -5.57
C THR A 103 1.36 -8.25 -6.28
N LYS A 104 1.39 -6.94 -5.97
CA LYS A 104 0.59 -5.89 -6.61
C LYS A 104 0.84 -5.79 -8.12
N ILE A 105 2.10 -5.81 -8.54
CA ILE A 105 2.48 -5.78 -9.96
C ILE A 105 1.90 -6.99 -10.69
N GLU A 106 2.04 -8.19 -10.12
CA GLU A 106 1.48 -9.40 -10.73
C GLU A 106 -0.05 -9.34 -10.85
N LEU A 107 -0.75 -8.88 -9.80
CA LEU A 107 -2.20 -8.70 -9.80
C LEU A 107 -2.68 -7.61 -10.76
N SER A 108 -1.81 -6.72 -11.24
CA SER A 108 -2.16 -5.75 -12.29
C SER A 108 -2.42 -6.42 -13.65
N SER A 109 -2.00 -7.69 -13.83
CA SER A 109 -2.17 -8.44 -15.08
C SER A 109 -2.79 -9.83 -14.92
N LYS A 110 -2.90 -10.34 -13.68
CA LYS A 110 -3.40 -11.68 -13.35
C LYS A 110 -4.53 -11.60 -12.35
N ASN A 111 -5.44 -12.58 -12.38
CA ASN A 111 -6.54 -12.67 -11.42
C ASN A 111 -6.12 -13.20 -10.05
N GLN A 112 -4.92 -13.77 -9.93
CA GLN A 112 -4.35 -14.31 -8.70
C GLN A 112 -2.84 -14.13 -8.69
N SER A 113 -2.27 -13.97 -7.50
CA SER A 113 -0.84 -13.92 -7.23
C SER A 113 -0.53 -14.51 -5.87
N LYS A 114 0.73 -14.88 -5.63
CA LYS A 114 1.19 -15.37 -4.33
C LYS A 114 1.96 -14.28 -3.61
N PHE A 115 1.45 -13.84 -2.45
CA PHE A 115 2.22 -13.07 -1.51
C PHE A 115 3.20 -14.00 -0.81
N ARG A 116 4.45 -14.00 -1.30
CA ARG A 116 5.51 -14.87 -0.81
C ARG A 116 6.67 -14.06 -0.25
N TYR A 117 7.04 -14.35 0.99
CA TYR A 117 8.21 -13.78 1.64
C TYR A 117 8.85 -14.83 2.56
N GLN A 118 10.14 -15.11 2.37
CA GLN A 118 10.86 -16.10 3.17
C GLN A 118 12.24 -15.54 3.52
N LYS A 119 12.44 -15.21 4.80
CA LYS A 119 13.72 -14.74 5.33
C LYS A 119 13.77 -14.95 6.84
N SER A 120 14.89 -15.48 7.32
CA SER A 120 15.07 -15.80 8.75
C SER A 120 13.97 -16.74 9.25
N ALA A 121 13.28 -16.41 10.34
CA ALA A 121 12.16 -17.22 10.85
C ALA A 121 10.80 -16.89 10.18
N ILE A 122 10.76 -15.86 9.32
CA ILE A 122 9.52 -15.39 8.70
C ILE A 122 9.29 -16.18 7.40
N ASP A 123 8.16 -16.89 7.35
CA ASP A 123 7.66 -17.57 6.15
C ASP A 123 6.21 -17.16 5.89
N ILE A 124 6.00 -16.46 4.79
CA ILE A 124 4.70 -16.02 4.29
C ILE A 124 4.52 -16.64 2.91
N ASN A 125 3.41 -17.33 2.73
CA ASN A 125 3.01 -17.91 1.46
C ASN A 125 1.49 -17.95 1.39
N GLU A 126 0.90 -16.86 0.94
CA GLU A 126 -0.55 -16.67 0.83
C GLU A 126 -0.95 -16.45 -0.63
N GLU A 127 -2.02 -17.10 -1.08
CA GLU A 127 -2.64 -16.79 -2.36
C GLU A 127 -3.60 -15.61 -2.20
N VAL A 128 -3.44 -14.60 -3.05
CA VAL A 128 -4.26 -13.38 -3.05
C VAL A 128 -4.92 -13.25 -4.41
N SER A 129 -6.24 -13.13 -4.42
CA SER A 129 -7.00 -12.86 -5.63
C SER A 129 -7.01 -11.35 -5.95
N LEU A 130 -7.23 -11.04 -7.21
CA LEU A 130 -7.44 -9.67 -7.68
C LEU A 130 -8.64 -9.01 -6.99
N GLU A 131 -9.71 -9.76 -6.73
CA GLU A 131 -10.89 -9.30 -6.01
C GLU A 131 -10.54 -8.89 -4.58
N THR A 132 -9.87 -9.77 -3.83
CA THR A 132 -9.42 -9.47 -2.46
C THR A 132 -8.50 -8.25 -2.44
N TYR A 133 -7.60 -8.12 -3.42
CA TYR A 133 -6.76 -6.93 -3.52
C TYR A 133 -7.58 -5.66 -3.81
N GLY A 134 -8.58 -5.75 -4.68
CA GLY A 134 -9.53 -4.67 -4.95
C GLY A 134 -10.26 -4.21 -3.69
N ASP A 135 -10.70 -5.13 -2.85
CA ASP A 135 -11.36 -4.82 -1.57
C ASP A 135 -10.41 -4.09 -0.61
N ILE A 136 -9.15 -4.54 -0.51
CA ILE A 136 -8.12 -3.94 0.33
C ILE A 136 -7.91 -2.45 -0.02
N ILE A 137 -7.86 -2.13 -1.32
CA ILE A 137 -7.59 -0.75 -1.78
C ILE A 137 -8.86 0.08 -2.04
N SER A 138 -10.04 -0.49 -1.84
CA SER A 138 -11.34 0.12 -2.20
C SER A 138 -11.53 1.53 -1.62
N LYS A 139 -11.11 1.75 -0.37
CA LYS A 139 -11.19 3.06 0.30
C LYS A 139 -10.35 4.12 -0.39
N ASP A 140 -9.15 3.75 -0.84
CA ASP A 140 -8.25 4.65 -1.54
C ASP A 140 -8.73 4.93 -2.96
N VAL A 141 -9.24 3.92 -3.68
CA VAL A 141 -9.89 4.09 -4.99
C VAL A 141 -11.09 5.04 -4.88
N THR A 142 -11.89 4.89 -3.82
CA THR A 142 -13.03 5.78 -3.54
C THR A 142 -12.58 7.21 -3.28
N ARG A 143 -11.50 7.43 -2.50
CA ARG A 143 -10.93 8.77 -2.30
C ARG A 143 -10.49 9.42 -3.61
N ILE A 144 -9.85 8.67 -4.50
CA ILE A 144 -9.45 9.16 -5.83
C ILE A 144 -10.69 9.55 -6.65
N SER A 145 -11.72 8.68 -6.66
CA SER A 145 -12.96 8.94 -7.38
C SER A 145 -13.67 10.20 -6.87
N ASN A 146 -13.85 10.32 -5.55
CA ASN A 146 -14.54 11.47 -4.95
C ASN A 146 -13.78 12.76 -5.22
N TYR A 147 -12.44 12.73 -5.11
CA TYR A 147 -11.61 13.86 -5.44
C TYR A 147 -11.76 14.30 -6.89
N LEU A 148 -11.79 13.35 -7.84
CA LEU A 148 -12.02 13.64 -9.25
C LEU A 148 -13.38 14.31 -9.47
N ASP A 149 -14.44 13.79 -8.85
CA ASP A 149 -15.78 14.37 -8.94
C ASP A 149 -15.81 15.82 -8.42
N GLU A 150 -15.25 16.06 -7.23
CA GLU A 150 -15.14 17.39 -6.64
C GLU A 150 -14.31 18.35 -7.51
N PHE A 151 -13.21 17.85 -8.09
CA PHE A 151 -12.33 18.64 -8.94
C PHE A 151 -13.03 19.09 -10.22
N LEU A 152 -13.76 18.19 -10.90
CA LEU A 152 -14.50 18.51 -12.11
C LEU A 152 -15.61 19.52 -11.84
N ILE A 153 -16.36 19.33 -10.74
CA ILE A 153 -17.44 20.25 -10.33
C ILE A 153 -16.88 21.64 -10.03
N THR A 154 -15.82 21.72 -9.21
CA THR A 154 -15.23 23.00 -8.77
C THR A 154 -14.67 23.82 -9.94
N ASN A 155 -14.27 23.16 -11.02
CA ASN A 155 -13.71 23.81 -12.21
C ASN A 155 -14.70 23.91 -13.37
N ASN A 156 -15.98 23.56 -13.16
CA ASN A 156 -17.03 23.58 -14.16
C ASN A 156 -16.66 22.79 -15.44
N LEU A 157 -16.06 21.61 -15.28
CA LEU A 157 -15.65 20.74 -16.38
C LEU A 157 -16.63 19.57 -16.55
N ASP A 158 -17.22 19.42 -17.73
CA ASP A 158 -17.96 18.18 -18.08
C ASP A 158 -16.93 17.10 -18.47
N PRO A 159 -17.00 15.87 -17.91
CA PRO A 159 -16.19 14.75 -18.36
C PRO A 159 -16.16 14.54 -19.89
N LYS A 160 -17.24 14.89 -20.60
CA LYS A 160 -17.35 14.78 -22.05
C LYS A 160 -16.47 15.78 -22.80
N ASP A 161 -16.14 16.91 -22.18
CA ASP A 161 -15.29 17.95 -22.76
C ASP A 161 -13.79 17.62 -22.63
N ILE A 162 -13.45 16.53 -21.95
CA ILE A 162 -12.08 16.04 -21.86
C ILE A 162 -11.75 15.26 -23.13
N ASP A 163 -10.75 15.73 -23.88
CA ASP A 163 -10.31 15.12 -25.15
C ASP A 163 -9.26 14.02 -24.96
N SER A 164 -8.55 14.00 -23.83
CA SER A 164 -7.40 13.11 -23.62
C SER A 164 -7.17 12.81 -22.15
N LEU A 165 -6.85 11.54 -21.88
CA LEU A 165 -6.51 11.06 -20.55
C LEU A 165 -5.16 10.34 -20.57
N PHE A 166 -4.24 10.81 -19.72
CA PHE A 166 -2.92 10.20 -19.53
C PHE A 166 -2.83 9.67 -18.10
N LEU A 167 -2.57 8.37 -17.98
CA LEU A 167 -2.32 7.72 -16.71
C LEU A 167 -0.82 7.44 -16.58
N THR A 168 -0.17 7.97 -15.54
CA THR A 168 1.28 7.88 -15.35
C THR A 168 1.64 7.30 -13.99
N GLY A 169 2.85 6.75 -13.86
CA GLY A 169 3.33 6.09 -12.64
C GLY A 169 2.86 4.64 -12.49
N GLY A 170 3.56 3.85 -11.66
CA GLY A 170 3.31 2.41 -11.50
C GLY A 170 1.91 2.09 -10.98
N THR A 171 1.41 2.85 -10.00
CA THR A 171 0.07 2.67 -9.42
C THR A 171 -1.05 2.80 -10.43
N SER A 172 -0.83 3.56 -11.52
CA SER A 172 -1.83 3.70 -12.57
C SER A 172 -2.08 2.40 -13.35
N MET A 173 -1.17 1.43 -13.28
CA MET A 173 -1.31 0.11 -13.90
C MET A 173 -2.25 -0.81 -13.10
N VAL A 174 -2.56 -0.47 -11.85
CA VAL A 174 -3.46 -1.26 -11.01
C VAL A 174 -4.84 -1.33 -11.65
N LYS A 175 -5.39 -2.55 -11.74
CA LYS A 175 -6.64 -2.84 -12.44
C LYS A 175 -7.82 -1.99 -11.96
N ALA A 176 -7.98 -1.82 -10.64
CA ALA A 176 -9.05 -0.98 -10.08
C ALA A 176 -8.95 0.49 -10.52
N ILE A 177 -7.72 1.02 -10.69
CA ILE A 177 -7.50 2.39 -11.18
C ILE A 177 -7.79 2.49 -12.67
N GLN A 178 -7.32 1.51 -13.45
CA GLN A 178 -7.67 1.41 -14.87
C GLN A 178 -9.18 1.38 -15.07
N ASP A 179 -9.90 0.57 -14.28
CA ASP A 179 -11.34 0.42 -14.41
C ASP A 179 -12.10 1.66 -13.93
N LEU A 180 -11.64 2.33 -12.86
CA LEU A 180 -12.17 3.63 -12.43
C LEU A 180 -12.15 4.64 -13.59
N PHE A 181 -10.98 4.84 -14.20
CA PHE A 181 -10.84 5.85 -15.25
C PHE A 181 -11.51 5.46 -16.56
N LYS A 182 -11.57 4.16 -16.91
CA LYS A 182 -12.37 3.67 -18.06
C LYS A 182 -13.85 3.91 -17.87
N SER A 183 -14.35 3.70 -16.66
CA SER A 183 -15.75 3.94 -16.30
C SER A 183 -16.10 5.43 -16.35
N ARG A 184 -15.19 6.29 -15.87
CA ARG A 184 -15.40 7.75 -15.84
C ARG A 184 -15.28 8.42 -17.19
N PHE A 185 -14.43 7.93 -18.08
CA PHE A 185 -14.21 8.49 -19.41
C PHE A 185 -14.37 7.43 -20.51
N PRO A 186 -15.58 6.87 -20.69
CA PRO A 186 -15.80 5.74 -21.61
C PRO A 186 -15.59 6.12 -23.08
N HIS A 187 -15.65 7.40 -23.43
CA HIS A 187 -15.39 7.93 -24.77
C HIS A 187 -13.89 8.09 -25.08
N LEU A 188 -13.02 7.99 -24.06
CA LEU A 188 -11.59 8.19 -24.23
C LEU A 188 -10.82 6.88 -24.31
N LYS A 189 -9.83 6.85 -25.20
CA LYS A 189 -8.77 5.85 -25.13
C LYS A 189 -7.81 6.26 -24.01
N ILE A 190 -7.62 5.38 -23.04
CA ILE A 190 -6.61 5.58 -22.00
C ILE A 190 -5.23 5.45 -22.65
N ASN A 191 -4.48 6.54 -22.67
CA ASN A 191 -3.10 6.54 -23.15
C ASN A 191 -2.19 6.06 -22.02
N SER A 192 -1.80 4.77 -22.07
CA SER A 192 -0.84 4.14 -21.14
C SER A 192 0.56 4.04 -21.76
N GLY A 193 1.05 5.12 -22.39
CA GLY A 193 2.36 5.14 -23.03
C GLY A 193 3.49 5.13 -22.00
N ASP A 194 4.38 4.14 -22.05
CA ASP A 194 5.61 3.97 -21.25
C ASP A 194 5.51 4.67 -19.86
N ASN A 195 4.52 4.25 -19.05
CA ASN A 195 4.06 4.93 -17.83
C ASN A 195 5.16 5.21 -16.79
N PHE A 196 6.30 4.53 -16.92
CA PHE A 196 7.50 4.71 -16.10
C PHE A 196 8.44 5.80 -16.60
N LYS A 197 8.44 6.10 -17.90
CA LYS A 197 9.39 7.03 -18.54
C LYS A 197 8.73 8.26 -19.13
N SER A 198 7.40 8.32 -19.22
CA SER A 198 6.68 9.43 -19.86
C SER A 198 7.02 10.79 -19.26
N VAL A 199 7.05 10.88 -17.93
CA VAL A 199 7.42 12.13 -17.21
C VAL A 199 8.88 12.49 -17.45
N ALA A 200 9.81 11.55 -17.29
CA ALA A 200 11.25 11.78 -17.49
C ALA A 200 11.58 12.17 -18.94
N LYS A 201 10.93 11.53 -19.93
CA LYS A 201 11.04 11.89 -21.35
C LYS A 201 10.48 13.29 -21.59
N GLY A 202 9.31 13.61 -21.03
CA GLY A 202 8.73 14.95 -21.14
C GLY A 202 9.66 16.04 -20.62
N LEU A 203 10.27 15.82 -19.45
CA LEU A 203 11.27 16.74 -18.89
C LEU A 203 12.52 16.85 -19.78
N ALA A 204 13.04 15.72 -20.30
CA ALA A 204 14.19 15.72 -21.18
C ALA A 204 13.91 16.46 -22.51
N TYR A 205 12.74 16.25 -23.12
CA TYR A 205 12.33 16.95 -24.32
C TYR A 205 12.09 18.44 -24.08
N SER A 206 11.60 18.82 -22.89
CA SER A 206 11.41 20.21 -22.50
C SER A 206 12.70 20.89 -22.03
N GLY A 207 13.85 20.22 -22.04
CA GLY A 207 15.13 20.77 -21.57
C GLY A 207 15.50 22.10 -22.25
N TYR A 208 15.19 22.23 -23.54
CA TYR A 208 15.45 23.46 -24.31
C TYR A 208 14.60 24.67 -23.85
N LEU A 209 13.52 24.45 -23.09
CA LEU A 209 12.71 25.53 -22.51
C LEU A 209 13.37 26.15 -21.27
N PHE A 210 14.48 25.56 -20.79
CA PHE A 210 15.22 25.97 -19.59
C PHE A 210 16.67 26.36 -19.89
N GLU A 211 17.07 26.38 -21.17
CA GLU A 211 18.34 26.94 -21.62
C GLU A 211 18.13 28.42 -21.95
N ASP A 212 18.69 29.31 -21.12
CA ASP A 212 18.94 30.73 -21.45
C ASP A 212 20.22 30.85 -22.32
#